data_AF-A0A834EQ45-F1
#
_entry.id   AF-A0A834EQ45-F1
#
_cell.length_a   1.000
_cell.length_b   1.000
_cell.length_c   1.000
_cell.angle_alpha   90.00
_cell.angle_beta   90.00
_cell.angle_gamma   90.00
#
_symmetry.space_group_name_H-M   'P 1'
#
loop_
_entity.id
_entity.type
_entity.pdbx_description
1 polymer ?
#
loop_
_entity_poly.entity_id
_entity_poly.type
_entity_poly.pdbx_seq_one_letter_code
_entity_poly.pdbx_strand_id
1 'polypeptide(L)'
;MLLLRSMRFHLFARTGSSPVKGLGPCTDVLSLQAGPLPLQSPQLWHTFHAGPWLSSSASSKELLMKLRRKTGYSFVNCKKALDTCGGDLKQAESWLHEQAQKEGWSKAAKLHGRKTKEGLIGLLQEENTTVLVEVNCETDFVSRNLKFQQLVQQVALGTMLHCQSLKDQLSTYSKGFLNSSELSELPAGPEREGSLKDQLALAIGKLGENMILKRAAWVKVPTGFYVGSYVHGATHSPSLHNLVLGKYGALVVCETSECKVNLEDLGRRLGQHVF
;
A
#
# COMPACT_ATOMS: atom_id res chain seq x y z
N MET A 1 -8.53 12.49 45.92
CA MET A 1 -7.54 11.42 46.16
C MET A 1 -8.27 10.08 46.07
N LEU A 2 -8.33 9.48 44.87
CA LEU A 2 -8.86 8.12 44.67
C LEU A 2 -8.35 7.58 43.31
N LEU A 3 -7.27 6.80 43.42
CA LEU A 3 -6.83 5.69 42.57
C LEU A 3 -7.05 5.78 41.04
N LEU A 4 -6.14 6.46 40.34
CA LEU A 4 -5.76 6.06 38.98
C LEU A 4 -5.06 4.69 39.06
N ARG A 5 -5.77 3.62 38.69
CA ARG A 5 -5.12 2.34 38.36
C ARG A 5 -4.38 2.52 37.03
N SER A 6 -3.07 2.71 37.16
CA SER A 6 -2.09 2.63 36.08
C SER A 6 -2.20 1.28 35.37
N MET A 7 -2.57 1.28 34.09
CA MET A 7 -2.20 0.22 33.16
C MET A 7 -1.36 0.85 32.05
N ARG A 8 -0.04 0.82 32.24
CA ARG A 8 0.95 1.04 31.19
C ARG A 8 0.83 -0.06 30.15
N PHE A 9 0.61 0.30 28.89
CA PHE A 9 0.97 -0.55 27.76
C PHE A 9 1.73 0.29 26.74
N HIS A 10 3.02 0.00 26.62
CA HIS A 10 3.93 0.60 25.64
C HIS A 10 3.81 -0.21 24.34
N LEU A 11 3.48 0.45 23.22
CA LEU A 11 3.66 -0.11 21.89
C LEU A 11 4.84 0.61 21.22
N PHE A 12 6.06 0.13 21.48
CA PHE A 12 7.25 0.55 20.73
C PHE A 12 7.30 -0.20 19.39
N ALA A 13 6.92 0.47 18.30
CA ALA A 13 7.19 0.02 16.93
C ALA A 13 8.22 0.98 16.31
N ARG A 14 9.51 0.62 16.36
CA ARG A 14 10.60 1.48 15.88
C ARG A 14 10.96 1.09 14.45
N THR A 15 10.57 1.89 13.44
CA THR A 15 11.21 1.81 12.12
C THR A 15 12.56 2.52 12.21
N GLY A 16 13.63 1.73 12.13
CA GLY A 16 14.99 2.18 12.38
C GLY A 16 15.62 2.78 11.12
N SER A 17 15.85 4.09 11.13
CA SER A 17 16.71 4.78 10.17
C SER A 17 18.17 4.73 10.64
N SER A 18 19.10 4.52 9.72
CA SER A 18 20.53 4.77 9.92
C SER A 18 21.09 5.51 8.70
N PRO A 19 22.04 6.44 8.90
CA PRO A 19 22.44 7.40 7.88
C PRO A 19 23.57 6.89 6.98
N VAL A 20 23.57 7.38 5.74
CA VAL A 20 24.56 7.13 4.69
C VAL A 20 25.80 8.01 4.90
N LYS A 21 26.99 7.42 4.77
CA LYS A 21 28.31 8.03 4.46
C LYS A 21 28.93 7.13 3.38
N GLY A 22 29.66 7.55 2.36
CA GLY A 22 30.17 8.84 1.91
C GLY A 22 30.90 8.59 0.57
N LEU A 23 31.01 9.65 -0.23
CA LEU A 23 31.66 9.69 -1.55
C LEU A 23 33.20 9.56 -1.47
N GLY A 24 33.80 9.05 -2.55
CA GLY A 24 35.25 9.13 -2.81
C GLY A 24 35.60 8.65 -4.23
N PRO A 25 36.31 9.44 -5.07
CA PRO A 25 36.45 9.22 -6.51
C PRO A 25 37.79 8.56 -6.89
N CYS A 26 37.87 7.97 -8.08
CA CYS A 26 39.15 7.77 -8.79
C CYS A 26 38.98 8.04 -10.28
N THR A 27 39.75 9.02 -10.73
CA THR A 27 40.18 9.30 -12.10
C THR A 27 41.05 8.16 -12.64
N ASP A 28 40.98 7.88 -13.93
CA ASP A 28 42.20 7.68 -14.73
C ASP A 28 41.93 7.86 -16.23
N VAL A 29 42.92 8.49 -16.85
CA VAL A 29 43.04 8.97 -18.23
C VAL A 29 43.92 8.00 -19.02
N LEU A 30 43.71 7.85 -20.33
CA LEU A 30 44.70 7.70 -21.43
C LEU A 30 44.01 7.07 -22.67
N SER A 31 43.77 7.82 -23.75
CA SER A 31 44.64 8.08 -24.92
C SER A 31 44.33 7.15 -26.11
N LEU A 32 43.70 7.68 -27.17
CA LEU A 32 44.27 7.96 -28.51
C LEU A 32 44.46 6.73 -29.42
N GLN A 33 43.71 6.65 -30.52
CA GLN A 33 44.22 6.92 -31.89
C GLN A 33 43.12 6.75 -32.96
N ALA A 34 43.28 7.49 -34.05
CA ALA A 34 42.33 7.69 -35.14
C ALA A 34 42.88 7.18 -36.49
N GLY A 35 41.95 6.79 -37.37
CA GLY A 35 42.08 6.80 -38.84
C GLY A 35 42.18 5.43 -39.53
N PRO A 36 41.91 5.31 -40.85
CA PRO A 36 41.08 6.15 -41.73
C PRO A 36 40.03 5.34 -42.54
N LEU A 37 39.08 6.08 -43.13
CA LEU A 37 38.12 5.62 -44.15
C LEU A 37 38.79 5.43 -45.53
N PRO A 38 38.18 4.64 -46.42
CA PRO A 38 38.07 5.06 -47.80
C PRO A 38 36.64 4.99 -48.36
N LEU A 39 36.29 6.04 -49.09
CA LEU A 39 35.16 6.12 -50.03
C LEU A 39 35.42 5.22 -51.24
N GLN A 40 34.36 4.56 -51.72
CA GLN A 40 34.10 4.43 -53.16
C GLN A 40 32.59 4.29 -53.42
N SER A 41 32.16 4.86 -54.54
CA SER A 41 30.80 5.24 -54.93
C SER A 41 30.21 4.26 -55.98
N PRO A 42 29.11 4.57 -56.68
CA PRO A 42 27.78 4.08 -56.33
C PRO A 42 27.14 3.28 -57.48
N GLN A 43 26.48 2.14 -57.24
CA GLN A 43 25.60 1.57 -58.26
C GLN A 43 24.33 0.89 -57.73
N LEU A 44 23.24 1.35 -58.36
CA LEU A 44 22.06 0.62 -58.81
C LEU A 44 21.04 0.16 -57.76
N TRP A 45 20.04 1.03 -57.60
CA TRP A 45 18.63 0.75 -57.27
C TRP A 45 18.24 -0.73 -57.23
N HIS A 46 18.16 -1.29 -56.02
CA HIS A 46 17.33 -2.46 -55.77
C HIS A 46 16.03 -1.99 -55.11
N THR A 47 14.98 -2.02 -55.94
CA THR A 47 13.58 -2.27 -55.60
C THR A 47 13.30 -2.41 -54.10
N PHE A 48 12.79 -1.33 -53.52
CA PHE A 48 12.04 -1.40 -52.27
C PHE A 48 10.84 -2.32 -52.51
N HIS A 49 10.90 -3.55 -52.01
CA HIS A 49 9.68 -4.29 -51.73
C HIS A 49 8.98 -3.55 -50.59
N ALA A 50 8.00 -2.72 -50.96
CA ALA A 50 6.95 -2.29 -50.05
C ALA A 50 6.21 -3.55 -49.59
N GLY A 51 6.73 -4.21 -48.56
CA GLY A 51 5.95 -5.12 -47.75
C GLY A 51 4.73 -4.34 -47.25
N PRO A 52 3.56 -5.00 -47.10
CA PRO A 52 2.35 -4.32 -46.67
C PRO A 52 2.68 -3.59 -45.37
N TRP A 53 2.68 -2.26 -45.40
CA TRP A 53 2.52 -1.47 -44.21
C TRP A 53 1.23 -2.00 -43.58
N LEU A 54 1.36 -2.83 -42.54
CA LEU A 54 0.23 -3.16 -41.70
C LEU A 54 -0.35 -1.82 -41.31
N SER A 55 -1.55 -1.55 -41.81
CA SER A 55 -2.33 -0.38 -41.47
C SER A 55 -2.47 -0.40 -39.95
N SER A 56 -1.60 0.35 -39.27
CA SER A 56 -1.74 0.67 -37.86
C SER A 56 -2.96 1.58 -37.81
N SER A 57 -4.13 0.96 -37.74
CA SER A 57 -5.39 1.69 -37.64
C SER A 57 -5.33 2.62 -36.43
N ALA A 58 -5.71 3.88 -36.62
CA ALA A 58 -5.80 4.86 -35.53
C ALA A 58 -6.62 4.32 -34.33
N SER A 59 -7.56 3.41 -34.62
CA SER A 59 -8.36 2.63 -33.65
C SER A 59 -7.52 1.84 -32.63
N SER A 60 -6.45 1.16 -33.05
CA SER A 60 -5.63 0.34 -32.12
C SER A 60 -4.91 1.20 -31.06
N LYS A 61 -4.36 2.35 -31.47
CA LYS A 61 -3.70 3.30 -30.56
C LYS A 61 -4.69 3.94 -29.58
N GLU A 62 -5.89 4.27 -30.06
CA GLU A 62 -6.94 4.84 -29.22
C GLU A 62 -7.44 3.84 -28.17
N LEU A 63 -7.69 2.58 -28.56
CA LEU A 63 -8.07 1.50 -27.64
C LEU A 63 -6.99 1.27 -26.57
N LEU A 64 -5.72 1.24 -26.97
CA LEU A 64 -4.58 1.11 -26.04
C LEU A 64 -4.54 2.27 -25.03
N MET A 65 -4.70 3.51 -25.49
CA MET A 65 -4.73 4.69 -24.63
C MET A 65 -5.94 4.67 -23.70
N LYS A 66 -7.11 4.28 -24.19
CA LYS A 66 -8.34 4.15 -23.39
C LYS A 66 -8.18 3.11 -22.29
N LEU A 67 -7.67 1.92 -22.63
CA LEU A 67 -7.42 0.86 -21.66
C LEU A 67 -6.39 1.26 -20.61
N ARG A 68 -5.29 1.91 -21.01
CA ARG A 68 -4.28 2.41 -20.07
C ARG A 68 -4.82 3.50 -19.15
N ARG A 69 -5.58 4.47 -19.68
CA ARG A 69 -6.17 5.54 -18.85
C ARG A 69 -7.17 4.98 -17.85
N LYS A 70 -7.94 3.97 -18.25
CA LYS A 70 -8.90 3.29 -17.38
C LYS A 70 -8.24 2.48 -16.27
N THR A 71 -7.23 1.68 -16.61
CA THR A 71 -6.67 0.67 -15.69
C THR A 71 -5.36 1.09 -15.00
N GLY A 72 -4.59 1.98 -15.62
CA GLY A 72 -3.29 2.43 -15.11
C GLY A 72 -2.15 1.39 -15.19
N TYR A 73 -2.31 0.28 -15.92
CA TYR A 73 -1.24 -0.68 -16.17
C TYR A 73 -0.22 -0.18 -17.21
N SER A 74 0.91 -0.90 -17.34
CA SER A 74 1.97 -0.55 -18.29
C SER A 74 1.47 -0.64 -19.74
N PHE A 75 2.03 0.16 -20.66
CA PHE A 75 1.65 0.10 -22.07
C PHE A 75 1.87 -1.29 -22.67
N VAL A 76 2.93 -1.98 -22.26
CA VAL A 76 3.26 -3.34 -22.72
C VAL A 76 2.18 -4.32 -22.30
N ASN A 77 1.74 -4.27 -21.04
CA ASN A 77 0.69 -5.17 -20.55
C ASN A 77 -0.66 -4.85 -21.22
N CYS A 78 -1.02 -3.57 -21.36
CA CYS A 78 -2.25 -3.17 -22.04
C CYS A 78 -2.26 -3.60 -23.51
N LYS A 79 -1.12 -3.49 -24.21
CA LYS A 79 -0.99 -3.96 -25.60
C LYS A 79 -1.16 -5.47 -25.68
N LYS A 80 -0.45 -6.22 -24.84
CA LYS A 80 -0.57 -7.69 -24.78
C LYS A 80 -2.00 -8.14 -24.48
N ALA A 81 -2.70 -7.45 -23.59
CA ALA A 81 -4.08 -7.73 -23.26
C ALA A 81 -5.01 -7.53 -24.48
N LEU A 82 -4.87 -6.40 -25.18
CA LEU A 82 -5.64 -6.13 -26.39
C LEU A 82 -5.34 -7.13 -27.50
N ASP A 83 -4.06 -7.48 -27.70
CA ASP A 83 -3.65 -8.47 -28.71
C ASP A 83 -4.23 -9.86 -28.39
N THR A 84 -4.30 -10.23 -27.10
CA THR A 84 -4.83 -11.54 -26.65
C THR A 84 -6.36 -11.59 -26.71
N CYS A 85 -7.04 -10.47 -26.44
CA CYS A 85 -8.50 -10.36 -26.41
C CYS A 85 -9.10 -9.82 -27.71
N GLY A 86 -8.35 -9.80 -28.81
CA GLY A 86 -8.83 -9.34 -30.12
C GLY A 86 -9.33 -7.89 -30.15
N GLY A 87 -8.83 -7.02 -29.27
CA GLY A 87 -9.23 -5.62 -29.16
C GLY A 87 -10.48 -5.35 -28.32
N ASP A 88 -11.08 -6.36 -27.68
CA ASP A 88 -12.19 -6.15 -26.73
C ASP A 88 -11.69 -5.52 -25.42
N LEU A 89 -12.16 -4.31 -25.11
CA LEU A 89 -11.75 -3.57 -23.92
C LEU A 89 -12.17 -4.24 -22.60
N LYS A 90 -13.35 -4.85 -22.53
CA LYS A 90 -13.84 -5.47 -21.30
C LYS A 90 -13.09 -6.75 -21.02
N GLN A 91 -12.90 -7.59 -22.04
CA GLN A 91 -12.10 -8.80 -21.90
C GLN A 91 -10.64 -8.48 -21.59
N ALA A 92 -10.05 -7.48 -22.26
CA ALA A 92 -8.69 -7.05 -21.99
C ALA A 92 -8.51 -6.53 -20.56
N GLU A 93 -9.51 -5.84 -20.00
CA GLU A 93 -9.51 -5.41 -18.60
C GLU A 93 -9.53 -6.59 -17.62
N SER A 94 -10.43 -7.57 -17.82
CA SER A 94 -10.47 -8.79 -17.00
C SER A 94 -9.14 -9.54 -17.07
N TRP A 95 -8.63 -9.74 -18.29
CA TRP A 95 -7.35 -10.40 -18.52
C TRP A 95 -6.20 -9.68 -17.82
N LEU A 96 -6.17 -8.33 -17.87
CA LEU A 96 -5.16 -7.54 -17.16
C LEU A 96 -5.22 -7.75 -15.64
N HIS A 97 -6.42 -7.79 -15.06
CA HIS A 97 -6.60 -8.02 -13.63
C HIS A 97 -6.11 -9.42 -13.22
N GLU A 98 -6.49 -10.45 -13.97
CA GLU A 98 -6.05 -11.83 -13.72
C GLU A 98 -4.52 -11.96 -13.83
N GLN A 99 -3.92 -11.37 -14.88
CA GLN A 99 -2.47 -11.37 -15.03
C GLN A 99 -1.77 -10.58 -13.93
N ALA A 100 -2.31 -9.42 -13.54
CA ALA A 100 -1.74 -8.62 -12.46
C ALA A 100 -1.72 -9.38 -11.13
N GLN A 101 -2.78 -10.15 -10.84
CA GLN A 101 -2.82 -11.01 -9.66
C GLN A 101 -1.73 -12.07 -9.72
N LYS A 102 -1.61 -12.79 -10.84
CA LYS A 102 -0.58 -13.83 -11.03
C LYS A 102 0.84 -13.28 -10.94
N GLU A 103 1.10 -12.14 -11.60
CA GLU A 103 2.39 -11.45 -11.54
C GLU A 103 2.71 -10.95 -10.12
N GLY A 104 1.70 -10.42 -9.42
CA GLY A 104 1.79 -9.98 -8.03
C GLY A 104 2.23 -11.11 -7.12
N TRP A 105 1.56 -12.27 -7.20
CA TRP A 105 1.93 -13.47 -6.44
C TRP A 105 3.34 -13.96 -6.75
N SER A 106 3.72 -13.99 -8.03
CA SER A 106 5.08 -14.39 -8.42
C SER A 106 6.15 -13.45 -7.86
N LYS A 107 5.90 -12.13 -7.91
CA LYS A 107 6.81 -11.13 -7.34
C LYS A 107 6.85 -11.20 -5.81
N ALA A 108 5.71 -11.37 -5.16
CA ALA A 108 5.64 -11.54 -3.71
C ALA A 108 6.49 -12.73 -3.25
N ALA A 109 6.39 -13.88 -3.93
CA ALA A 109 7.23 -15.04 -3.64
C ALA A 109 8.73 -14.75 -3.84
N LYS A 110 9.12 -14.03 -4.90
CA LYS A 110 10.52 -13.68 -5.20
C LYS A 110 11.12 -12.66 -4.24
N LEU A 111 10.31 -11.72 -3.76
CA LEU A 111 10.74 -10.64 -2.88
C LEU A 111 10.59 -11.01 -1.39
N HIS A 112 9.92 -12.11 -1.09
CA HIS A 112 9.75 -12.62 0.26
C HIS A 112 11.10 -12.79 0.97
N GLY A 113 11.12 -12.49 2.28
CA GLY A 113 12.32 -12.56 3.11
C GLY A 113 13.21 -11.32 3.09
N ARG A 114 13.00 -10.38 2.16
CA ARG A 114 13.69 -9.07 2.20
C ARG A 114 13.25 -8.27 3.44
N LYS A 115 14.18 -7.48 3.98
CA LYS A 115 13.94 -6.69 5.21
C LYS A 115 12.97 -5.54 4.94
N THR A 116 11.80 -5.59 5.57
CA THR A 116 10.78 -4.53 5.52
C THR A 116 10.74 -3.77 6.84
N LYS A 117 11.68 -2.84 7.05
CA LYS A 117 11.79 -2.08 8.30
C LYS A 117 10.98 -0.79 8.29
N GLU A 118 10.64 -0.27 7.12
CA GLU A 118 9.80 0.91 6.96
C GLU A 118 8.33 0.50 6.84
N GLY A 119 7.43 1.47 6.82
CA GLY A 119 5.99 1.22 6.77
C GLY A 119 5.15 2.37 7.30
N LEU A 120 3.88 2.08 7.53
CA LEU A 120 2.93 2.98 8.16
C LEU A 120 2.07 2.24 9.18
N ILE A 121 1.68 3.00 10.20
CA ILE A 121 0.56 2.70 11.06
C ILE A 121 -0.68 3.38 10.48
N GLY A 122 -1.78 2.64 10.37
CA GLY A 122 -3.09 3.18 10.03
C GLY A 122 -4.04 3.09 11.21
N LEU A 123 -4.65 4.22 11.57
CA LEU A 123 -5.71 4.34 12.57
C LEU A 123 -7.02 4.63 11.85
N LEU A 124 -8.02 3.76 12.03
CA LEU A 124 -9.38 3.96 11.53
C LEU A 124 -10.35 3.80 12.70
N GLN A 125 -11.25 4.76 12.86
CA GLN A 125 -12.26 4.76 13.92
C GLN A 125 -13.64 4.96 13.29
N GLU A 126 -14.54 4.02 13.54
CA GLU A 126 -15.93 4.05 13.09
C GLU A 126 -16.84 3.70 14.26
N GLU A 127 -17.80 4.58 14.55
CA GLU A 127 -18.77 4.41 15.63
C GLU A 127 -18.13 4.12 17.00
N ASN A 128 -18.22 2.86 17.45
CA ASN A 128 -17.71 2.37 18.71
C ASN A 128 -16.49 1.44 18.55
N THR A 129 -16.02 1.26 17.32
CA THR A 129 -14.91 0.36 16.97
C THR A 129 -13.73 1.18 16.48
N THR A 130 -12.54 0.88 17.01
CA THR A 130 -11.29 1.51 16.59
C THR A 130 -10.29 0.43 16.24
N VAL A 131 -9.68 0.55 15.05
CA VAL A 131 -8.66 -0.37 14.56
C VAL A 131 -7.34 0.36 14.34
N LEU A 132 -6.25 -0.35 14.62
CA LEU A 132 -4.89 0.10 14.43
C LEU A 132 -4.13 -0.99 13.67
N VAL A 133 -3.66 -0.68 12.46
CA VAL A 133 -2.99 -1.64 11.58
C VAL A 133 -1.54 -1.22 11.33
N GLU A 134 -0.64 -2.19 11.23
CA GLU A 134 0.76 -1.98 10.85
C GLU A 134 1.04 -2.71 9.54
N VAL A 135 1.47 -1.95 8.53
CA VAL A 135 1.89 -2.48 7.23
C VAL A 135 3.31 -2.00 6.94
N ASN A 136 4.20 -2.92 6.61
CA ASN A 136 5.60 -2.65 6.37
C ASN A 136 5.98 -2.75 4.89
N CYS A 137 7.01 -2.01 4.51
CA CYS A 137 7.67 -2.03 3.20
C CYS A 137 9.20 -1.93 3.36
N GLU A 138 9.94 -2.05 2.27
CA GLU A 138 11.42 -1.99 2.31
C GLU A 138 11.91 -0.56 2.56
N THR A 139 11.34 0.43 1.84
CA THR A 139 11.81 1.82 1.87
C THR A 139 10.76 2.83 2.31
N ASP A 140 11.20 4.00 2.75
CA ASP A 140 10.32 5.12 3.11
C ASP A 140 9.74 5.85 1.89
N PHE A 141 10.38 5.72 0.72
CA PHE A 141 9.84 6.19 -0.55
C PHE A 141 8.52 5.48 -0.89
N VAL A 142 8.46 4.16 -0.67
CA VAL A 142 7.23 3.40 -0.86
C VAL A 142 6.20 3.72 0.21
N SER A 143 6.58 3.90 1.48
CA SER A 143 5.61 4.21 2.54
C SER A 143 4.87 5.55 2.31
N ARG A 144 5.53 6.52 1.66
CA ARG A 144 4.93 7.81 1.27
C ARG A 144 4.13 7.77 -0.03
N ASN A 145 4.17 6.67 -0.77
CA ASN A 145 3.44 6.53 -2.03
C ASN A 145 1.94 6.34 -1.79
N LEU A 146 1.09 7.06 -2.54
CA LEU A 146 -0.36 6.96 -2.42
C LEU A 146 -0.88 5.52 -2.61
N LYS A 147 -0.25 4.70 -3.47
CA LYS A 147 -0.65 3.31 -3.68
C LYS A 147 -0.40 2.43 -2.45
N PHE A 148 0.67 2.68 -1.72
CA PHE A 148 0.93 2.00 -0.46
C PHE A 148 -0.07 2.46 0.62
N GLN A 149 -0.32 3.77 0.71
CA GLN A 149 -1.32 4.31 1.65
C GLN A 149 -2.73 3.78 1.37
N GLN A 150 -3.09 3.59 0.11
CA GLN A 150 -4.33 2.92 -0.30
C GLN A 150 -4.36 1.46 0.18
N LEU A 151 -3.26 0.71 0.08
CA LEU A 151 -3.19 -0.63 0.67
C LEU A 151 -3.45 -0.61 2.18
N VAL A 152 -2.82 0.31 2.92
CA VAL A 152 -3.04 0.46 4.37
C VAL A 152 -4.52 0.74 4.67
N GLN A 153 -5.18 1.58 3.86
CA GLN A 153 -6.61 1.83 3.98
C GLN A 153 -7.43 0.55 3.80
N GLN A 154 -7.15 -0.24 2.74
CA GLN A 154 -7.86 -1.50 2.51
C GLN A 154 -7.70 -2.47 3.68
N VAL A 155 -6.49 -2.56 4.24
CA VAL A 155 -6.20 -3.39 5.41
C VAL A 155 -6.97 -2.91 6.64
N ALA A 156 -7.04 -1.59 6.87
CA ALA A 156 -7.82 -1.01 7.95
C ALA A 156 -9.33 -1.28 7.79
N LEU A 157 -9.88 -1.12 6.59
CA LEU A 157 -11.28 -1.39 6.27
C LEU A 157 -11.62 -2.89 6.43
N GLY A 158 -10.81 -3.78 5.88
CA GLY A 158 -11.00 -5.23 6.05
C GLY A 158 -10.95 -5.65 7.53
N THR A 159 -10.03 -5.06 8.31
CA THR A 159 -9.97 -5.26 9.76
C THR A 159 -11.22 -4.71 10.45
N MET A 160 -11.68 -3.51 10.09
CA MET A 160 -12.87 -2.88 10.64
C MET A 160 -14.11 -3.75 10.43
N LEU A 161 -14.34 -4.21 9.20
CA LEU A 161 -15.45 -5.09 8.84
C LEU A 161 -15.41 -6.40 9.63
N HIS A 162 -14.24 -7.01 9.76
CA HIS A 162 -14.07 -8.19 10.59
C HIS A 162 -14.45 -7.91 12.06
N CYS A 163 -13.99 -6.80 12.63
CA CYS A 163 -14.26 -6.45 14.01
C CYS A 163 -15.74 -6.10 14.26
N GLN A 164 -16.39 -5.41 13.32
CA GLN A 164 -17.81 -5.12 13.38
C GLN A 164 -18.67 -6.40 13.36
N SER A 165 -18.20 -7.47 12.69
CA SER A 165 -18.87 -8.77 12.69
C SER A 165 -18.79 -9.51 14.04
N LEU A 166 -17.83 -9.15 14.91
CA LEU A 166 -17.69 -9.76 16.23
C LEU A 166 -18.76 -9.25 17.19
N LYS A 167 -19.22 -10.14 18.09
CA LYS A 167 -20.27 -9.82 19.08
C LYS A 167 -19.87 -8.65 19.97
N ASP A 168 -20.80 -7.73 20.17
CA ASP A 168 -20.66 -6.63 21.11
C ASP A 168 -20.80 -7.12 22.55
N GLN A 169 -19.98 -6.56 23.44
CA GLN A 169 -20.11 -6.71 24.89
C GLN A 169 -20.66 -5.41 25.46
N LEU A 170 -21.74 -5.50 26.24
CA LEU A 170 -22.44 -4.33 26.77
C LEU A 170 -21.85 -3.83 28.09
N SER A 171 -21.24 -4.71 28.90
CA SER A 171 -20.76 -4.38 30.25
C SER A 171 -19.33 -3.87 30.31
N THR A 172 -18.51 -4.18 29.30
CA THR A 172 -17.09 -3.78 29.23
C THR A 172 -16.66 -3.63 27.78
N TYR A 173 -15.54 -2.95 27.57
CA TYR A 173 -14.88 -2.93 26.27
C TYR A 173 -14.32 -4.31 25.89
N SER A 174 -14.32 -4.58 24.58
CA SER A 174 -13.64 -5.71 23.97
C SER A 174 -12.38 -5.24 23.27
N LYS A 175 -11.32 -6.06 23.28
CA LYS A 175 -10.11 -5.81 22.48
C LYS A 175 -9.59 -7.10 21.89
N GLY A 176 -8.86 -6.97 20.79
CA GLY A 176 -8.18 -8.09 20.17
C GLY A 176 -6.97 -7.67 19.35
N PHE A 177 -6.21 -8.67 18.96
CA PHE A 177 -5.05 -8.53 18.10
C PHE A 177 -5.16 -9.54 16.97
N LEU A 178 -4.69 -9.16 15.79
CA LEU A 178 -4.52 -10.05 14.65
C LEU A 178 -3.04 -10.11 14.33
N ASN A 179 -2.49 -11.32 14.28
CA ASN A 179 -1.14 -11.54 13.79
C ASN A 179 -1.11 -11.47 12.25
N SER A 180 0.09 -11.54 11.68
CA SER A 180 0.29 -11.43 10.23
C SER A 180 -0.50 -12.46 9.42
N SER A 181 -0.62 -13.70 9.91
CA SER A 181 -1.36 -14.76 9.22
C SER A 181 -2.87 -14.51 9.25
N GLU A 182 -3.41 -14.19 10.43
CA GLU A 182 -4.85 -13.91 10.60
C GLU A 182 -5.28 -12.70 9.78
N LEU A 183 -4.47 -11.63 9.82
CA LEU A 183 -4.75 -10.40 9.07
C LEU A 183 -4.71 -10.62 7.56
N SER A 184 -3.81 -11.46 7.07
CA SER A 184 -3.67 -11.72 5.63
C SER A 184 -4.86 -12.45 5.04
N GLU A 185 -5.47 -13.36 5.80
CA GLU A 185 -6.60 -14.16 5.34
C GLU A 185 -7.96 -13.44 5.47
N LEU A 186 -7.98 -12.21 6.02
CA LEU A 186 -9.21 -11.42 6.07
C LEU A 186 -9.70 -11.04 4.65
N PRO A 187 -11.01 -10.90 4.43
CA PRO A 187 -11.56 -10.38 3.18
C PRO A 187 -11.08 -8.94 2.90
N ALA A 188 -10.85 -8.63 1.62
CA ALA A 188 -10.39 -7.31 1.19
C ALA A 188 -11.44 -6.17 1.31
N GLY A 189 -12.68 -6.51 1.66
CA GLY A 189 -13.81 -5.58 1.75
C GLY A 189 -14.76 -5.68 0.55
N PRO A 190 -15.84 -4.88 0.51
CA PRO A 190 -16.90 -5.01 -0.50
C PRO A 190 -16.49 -4.53 -1.89
N GLU A 191 -15.47 -3.66 -2.00
CA GLU A 191 -15.04 -3.08 -3.29
C GLU A 191 -14.01 -3.95 -4.04
N ARG A 192 -13.45 -4.97 -3.38
CA ARG A 192 -12.34 -5.77 -3.89
C ARG A 192 -12.59 -7.24 -3.65
N GLU A 193 -12.28 -8.04 -4.65
CA GLU A 193 -12.35 -9.49 -4.52
C GLU A 193 -11.13 -10.06 -3.79
N GLY A 194 -11.33 -11.21 -3.16
CA GLY A 194 -10.27 -11.97 -2.49
C GLY A 194 -9.92 -11.49 -1.07
N SER A 195 -8.74 -11.91 -0.64
CA SER A 195 -8.20 -11.66 0.70
C SER A 195 -7.29 -10.42 0.74
N LEU A 196 -6.95 -9.94 1.93
CA LEU A 196 -5.93 -8.88 2.09
C LEU A 196 -4.55 -9.33 1.59
N LYS A 197 -4.28 -10.64 1.60
CA LYS A 197 -3.09 -11.25 0.99
C LYS A 197 -3.06 -11.07 -0.53
N ASP A 198 -4.21 -11.18 -1.19
CA ASP A 198 -4.32 -10.91 -2.63
C ASP A 198 -4.03 -9.43 -2.94
N GLN A 199 -4.57 -8.53 -2.13
CA GLN A 199 -4.32 -7.09 -2.25
C GLN A 199 -2.85 -6.73 -1.98
N LEU A 200 -2.23 -7.38 -1.00
CA LEU A 200 -0.80 -7.26 -0.73
C LEU A 200 0.03 -7.70 -1.95
N ALA A 201 -0.29 -8.86 -2.54
CA ALA A 201 0.40 -9.36 -3.72
C ALA A 201 0.28 -8.40 -4.91
N LEU A 202 -0.90 -7.80 -5.14
CA LEU A 202 -1.10 -6.76 -6.15
C LEU A 202 -0.23 -5.52 -5.89
N ALA A 203 -0.17 -5.05 -4.65
CA ALA A 203 0.64 -3.90 -4.27
C ALA A 203 2.13 -4.16 -4.47
N ILE A 204 2.63 -5.33 -4.07
CA ILE A 204 4.01 -5.78 -4.34
C ILE A 204 4.27 -5.84 -5.85
N GLY A 205 3.31 -6.38 -6.61
CA GLY A 205 3.39 -6.43 -8.07
C GLY A 205 3.57 -5.06 -8.71
N LYS A 206 2.87 -4.05 -8.18
CA LYS A 206 2.83 -2.69 -8.70
C LYS A 206 4.02 -1.83 -8.26
N LEU A 207 4.43 -1.92 -7.00
CA LEU A 207 5.48 -1.08 -6.40
C LEU A 207 6.86 -1.74 -6.44
N GLY A 208 6.93 -3.06 -6.57
CA GLY A 208 8.19 -3.78 -6.77
C GLY A 208 9.05 -3.96 -5.52
N GLU A 209 8.49 -3.73 -4.33
CA GLU A 209 9.13 -3.98 -3.04
C GLU A 209 8.40 -5.07 -2.26
N ASN A 210 9.13 -5.78 -1.40
CA ASN A 210 8.52 -6.65 -0.40
C ASN A 210 7.67 -5.83 0.56
N MET A 211 6.52 -6.37 0.94
CA MET A 211 5.61 -5.76 1.90
C MET A 211 5.05 -6.83 2.82
N ILE A 212 4.69 -6.42 4.04
CA ILE A 212 4.16 -7.33 5.06
C ILE A 212 2.97 -6.69 5.77
N LEU A 213 1.87 -7.42 5.84
CA LEU A 213 0.77 -7.15 6.77
C LEU A 213 1.23 -7.62 8.16
N LYS A 214 1.70 -6.71 9.00
CA LYS A 214 2.49 -7.08 10.18
C LYS A 214 1.62 -7.55 11.33
N ARG A 215 0.62 -6.74 11.67
CA ARG A 215 -0.35 -6.99 12.74
C ARG A 215 -1.47 -5.96 12.69
N ALA A 216 -2.56 -6.28 13.38
CA ALA A 216 -3.59 -5.31 13.73
C ALA A 216 -3.96 -5.43 15.21
N ALA A 217 -4.47 -4.35 15.76
CA ALA A 217 -5.13 -4.29 17.05
C ALA A 217 -6.49 -3.62 16.87
N TRP A 218 -7.47 -4.02 17.68
CA TRP A 218 -8.78 -3.41 17.63
C TRP A 218 -9.38 -3.32 19.03
N VAL A 219 -10.27 -2.34 19.20
CA VAL A 219 -11.03 -2.11 20.42
C VAL A 219 -12.47 -1.79 20.05
N LYS A 220 -13.42 -2.40 20.76
CA LYS A 220 -14.85 -2.05 20.72
C LYS A 220 -15.27 -1.56 22.09
N VAL A 221 -15.91 -0.41 22.18
CA VAL A 221 -16.31 0.20 23.45
C VAL A 221 -17.83 0.33 23.57
N PRO A 222 -18.47 -0.13 24.65
CA PRO A 222 -19.88 0.17 24.88
C PRO A 222 -20.05 1.62 25.36
N THR A 223 -21.30 2.03 25.57
CA THR A 223 -21.62 3.31 26.22
C THR A 223 -20.97 3.38 27.62
N GLY A 224 -20.47 4.56 27.99
CA GLY A 224 -19.71 4.75 29.23
C GLY A 224 -18.20 4.48 29.09
N PHE A 225 -17.76 4.06 27.91
CA PHE A 225 -16.35 3.95 27.56
C PHE A 225 -15.99 4.90 26.42
N TYR A 226 -14.73 5.32 26.41
CA TYR A 226 -14.16 6.22 25.41
C TYR A 226 -12.79 5.71 24.98
N VAL A 227 -12.47 5.84 23.69
CA VAL A 227 -11.14 5.53 23.15
C VAL A 227 -10.48 6.84 22.75
N GLY A 228 -9.47 7.24 23.51
CA GLY A 228 -8.51 8.26 23.08
C GLY A 228 -7.52 7.65 22.09
N SER A 229 -7.25 8.35 21.00
CA SER A 229 -6.31 7.89 19.98
C SER A 229 -5.33 9.00 19.60
N TYR A 230 -4.11 8.61 19.24
CA TYR A 230 -3.11 9.54 18.73
C TYR A 230 -2.20 8.83 17.73
N VAL A 231 -1.89 9.53 16.63
CA VAL A 231 -0.94 9.08 15.62
C VAL A 231 0.18 10.12 15.50
N HIS A 232 1.42 9.68 15.70
CA HIS A 232 2.60 10.54 15.59
C HIS A 232 3.25 10.42 14.21
N GLY A 233 3.79 11.53 13.71
CA GLY A 233 4.36 11.61 12.35
C GLY A 233 3.28 11.44 11.28
N ALA A 234 2.15 12.11 11.46
CA ALA A 234 0.99 11.94 10.59
C ALA A 234 1.33 12.32 9.14
N THR A 235 0.92 11.47 8.20
CA THR A 235 1.04 11.73 6.76
C THR A 235 -0.27 12.34 6.27
N HIS A 236 -0.19 13.48 5.57
CA HIS A 236 -1.36 14.14 5.03
C HIS A 236 -1.79 13.47 3.72
N SER A 237 -2.93 12.78 3.76
CA SER A 237 -3.52 12.09 2.60
C SER A 237 -5.02 12.38 2.53
N PRO A 238 -5.43 13.56 2.02
CA PRO A 238 -6.81 14.03 2.10
C PRO A 238 -7.82 13.17 1.34
N SER A 239 -7.35 12.34 0.40
CA SER A 239 -8.18 11.38 -0.33
C SER A 239 -8.62 10.16 0.50
N LEU A 240 -8.04 9.94 1.68
CA LEU A 240 -8.33 8.80 2.54
C LEU A 240 -9.15 9.29 3.74
N HIS A 241 -10.46 9.44 3.53
CA HIS A 241 -11.37 9.90 4.57
C HIS A 241 -11.34 8.96 5.79
N ASN A 242 -11.38 9.54 6.99
CA ASN A 242 -11.43 8.87 8.30
C ASN A 242 -10.23 7.96 8.66
N LEU A 243 -9.20 7.88 7.81
CA LEU A 243 -7.97 7.14 8.09
C LEU A 243 -6.84 8.12 8.45
N VAL A 244 -6.24 7.92 9.62
CA VAL A 244 -5.03 8.66 10.00
C VAL A 244 -3.82 7.74 9.86
N LEU A 245 -2.86 8.16 9.02
CA LEU A 245 -1.64 7.42 8.75
C LEU A 245 -0.46 8.07 9.45
N GLY A 246 0.48 7.28 10.00
CA GLY A 246 1.70 7.83 10.59
C GLY A 246 2.75 6.77 10.93
N LYS A 247 3.77 7.18 11.69
CA LYS A 247 4.87 6.30 12.09
C LYS A 247 4.56 5.53 13.38
N TYR A 248 3.80 6.14 14.28
CA TYR A 248 3.40 5.52 15.53
C TYR A 248 1.91 5.77 15.80
N GLY A 249 1.23 4.83 16.45
CA GLY A 249 -0.17 4.96 16.83
C GLY A 249 -0.44 4.38 18.22
N ALA A 250 -1.27 5.07 19.01
CA ALA A 250 -1.63 4.67 20.36
C ALA A 250 -3.15 4.75 20.54
N LEU A 251 -3.68 3.80 21.29
CA LEU A 251 -5.08 3.72 21.73
C LEU A 251 -5.10 3.69 23.26
N VAL A 252 -5.93 4.53 23.87
CA VAL A 252 -6.13 4.60 25.31
C VAL A 252 -7.62 4.46 25.60
N VAL A 253 -7.99 3.32 26.18
CA VAL A 253 -9.37 3.06 26.58
C VAL A 253 -9.60 3.63 27.97
N CYS A 254 -10.63 4.45 28.11
CA CYS A 254 -11.03 5.10 29.35
C CYS A 254 -12.49 4.75 29.66
N GLU A 255 -12.79 4.48 30.92
CA GLU A 255 -14.16 4.45 31.41
C GLU A 255 -14.53 5.86 31.89
N THR A 256 -15.68 6.37 31.48
CA THR A 256 -16.09 7.75 31.75
C THR A 256 -17.60 7.91 31.64
N SER A 257 -18.17 8.63 32.60
CA SER A 257 -19.57 9.08 32.58
C SER A 257 -19.76 10.40 31.82
N GLU A 258 -18.67 11.03 31.35
CA GLU A 258 -18.73 12.31 30.65
C GLU A 258 -19.06 12.16 29.15
N CYS A 259 -19.66 13.20 28.56
CA CYS A 259 -19.95 13.24 27.12
C CYS A 259 -18.67 13.25 26.28
N LYS A 260 -18.64 12.45 25.20
CA LYS A 260 -17.49 12.26 24.30
C LYS A 260 -16.85 13.56 23.78
N VAL A 261 -17.66 14.60 23.56
CA VAL A 261 -17.23 15.90 22.99
C VAL A 261 -16.15 16.59 23.84
N ASN A 262 -16.17 16.39 25.16
CA ASN A 262 -15.20 17.02 26.07
C ASN A 262 -13.88 16.22 26.21
N LEU A 263 -13.83 15.02 25.62
CA LEU A 263 -12.75 14.07 25.86
C LEU A 263 -11.76 13.97 24.69
N GLU A 264 -12.01 14.61 23.56
CA GLU A 264 -11.13 14.53 22.38
C GLU A 264 -9.71 15.04 22.68
N ASP A 265 -9.62 16.23 23.28
CA ASP A 265 -8.33 16.81 23.66
C ASP A 265 -7.61 16.00 24.73
N LEU A 266 -8.36 15.47 25.70
CA LEU A 266 -7.82 14.60 26.73
C LEU A 266 -7.32 13.28 26.12
N GLY A 267 -8.13 12.64 25.28
CA GLY A 267 -7.80 11.41 24.58
C GLY A 267 -6.54 11.54 23.74
N ARG A 268 -6.41 12.65 23.00
CA ARG A 268 -5.19 12.98 22.25
C ARG A 268 -3.97 13.12 23.16
N ARG A 269 -4.09 13.86 24.27
CA ARG A 269 -2.99 14.06 25.24
C ARG A 269 -2.59 12.75 25.92
N LEU A 270 -3.56 11.91 26.27
CA LEU A 270 -3.29 10.58 26.81
C LEU A 270 -2.56 9.71 25.78
N GLY A 271 -2.99 9.74 24.51
CA GLY A 271 -2.28 9.07 23.43
C GLY A 271 -0.85 9.58 23.23
N GLN A 272 -0.61 10.89 23.36
CA GLN A 272 0.74 11.48 23.33
C GLN A 272 1.61 11.01 24.50
N HIS A 273 1.04 10.84 25.69
CA HIS A 273 1.78 10.41 26.89
C HIS A 273 2.24 8.95 26.82
N VAL A 274 1.59 8.10 26.02
CA VAL A 274 1.98 6.70 25.83
C VAL A 274 3.30 6.57 25.05
N PHE A 275 3.71 7.60 24.31
CA PHE A 275 4.91 7.63 23.48
C PHE A 275 6.17 8.12 24.20
#